data_AF-A0A318T8F0-F1
#
_entry.id   AF-A0A318T8F0-F1
#
_cell.length_a   1.000
_cell.length_b   1.000
_cell.length_c   1.000
_cell.angle_alpha   90.00
_cell.angle_beta   90.00
_cell.angle_gamma   90.00
#
_symmetry.space_group_name_H-M   'P 1'
#
loop_
_entity.id
_entity.type
_entity.pdbx_description
1 polymer ?
#
loop_
_entity_poly.entity_id
_entity_poly.type
_entity_poly.pdbx_seq_one_letter_code
_entity_poly.pdbx_strand_id
1 'polypeptide(L)' 'MNQRFDIPAPAARRLVCARCGAEFACNLSSDCWCADSTVRLPITDNGGDCLCADCLRLAAKPAAAH' A
#
# COMPACT_ATOMS: atom_id res chain seq x y z
N MET A 1 21.66 -6.75 31.96
CA MET A 1 21.22 -5.37 31.62
C MET A 1 21.65 -5.14 30.18
N ASN A 2 20.78 -5.38 29.21
CA ASN A 2 21.10 -5.13 27.81
C ASN A 2 19.79 -5.13 27.03
N GLN A 3 19.35 -3.90 26.79
CA GLN A 3 18.10 -3.51 26.17
C GLN A 3 18.01 -4.16 24.79
N ARG A 4 16.98 -5.00 24.59
CA ARG A 4 16.50 -5.29 23.24
C ARG A 4 16.14 -3.93 22.66
N PHE A 5 16.94 -3.46 21.69
CA PHE A 5 16.60 -2.31 20.89
C PHE A 5 15.28 -2.65 20.21
N ASP A 6 14.19 -2.14 20.80
CA ASP A 6 12.88 -2.10 20.18
C ASP A 6 13.06 -1.22 18.95
N ILE A 7 13.30 -1.85 17.80
CA ILE A 7 13.31 -1.16 16.51
C ILE A 7 11.87 -0.71 16.33
N PRO A 8 11.56 0.60 16.43
CA PRO A 8 10.20 1.05 16.26
C PRO A 8 9.76 0.59 14.88
N ALA A 9 8.60 -0.07 14.83
CA ALA A 9 7.99 -0.48 13.56
C ALA A 9 8.05 0.71 12.59
N PRO A 10 8.39 0.49 11.32
CA PRO A 10 8.61 1.56 10.36
C PRO A 10 7.42 2.51 10.39
N ALA A 11 7.67 3.76 10.78
CA ALA A 11 6.63 4.77 10.89
C ALA A 11 5.89 4.88 9.56
N ALA A 12 4.57 4.93 9.61
CA ALA A 12 3.75 4.98 8.41
C ALA A 12 4.18 6.19 7.55
N ARG A 13 4.71 5.91 6.36
CA ARG A 13 5.19 6.95 5.45
C ARG A 13 3.99 7.70 4.90
N ARG A 14 3.99 9.01 5.04
CA ARG A 14 2.99 9.87 4.39
C ARG A 14 3.35 9.97 2.91
N LEU A 15 2.47 9.46 2.04
CA LEU A 15 2.60 9.46 0.59
C LEU A 15 1.44 10.26 -0.01
N VAL A 16 1.63 10.71 -1.24
CA VAL A 16 0.61 11.40 -2.03
C VAL A 16 0.18 10.47 -3.15
N CYS A 17 -1.14 10.28 -3.32
CA CYS A 17 -1.68 9.42 -4.36
C CYS A 17 -1.36 9.99 -5.74
N ALA A 18 -0.64 9.26 -6.57
CA ALA A 18 -0.29 9.70 -7.93
C ALA A 18 -1.52 9.93 -8.85
N ARG A 19 -2.69 9.42 -8.46
CA ARG A 19 -3.93 9.54 -9.25
C ARG A 19 -4.84 10.68 -8.83
N CYS A 20 -4.99 10.93 -7.52
CA CYS A 20 -5.91 11.96 -7.01
C CYS A 20 -5.24 13.04 -6.16
N GLY A 21 -3.95 12.90 -5.84
CA GLY A 21 -3.22 13.86 -5.01
C GLY A 21 -3.53 13.80 -3.51
N ALA A 22 -4.36 12.84 -3.06
CA ALA A 22 -4.69 12.70 -1.65
C ALA A 22 -3.49 12.20 -0.83
N GLU A 23 -3.28 12.80 0.34
CA GLU A 23 -2.30 12.32 1.31
C GLU A 23 -2.82 11.08 2.04
N PHE A 24 -2.00 10.03 2.11
CA PHE A 24 -2.32 8.80 2.83
C PHE A 24 -1.06 8.23 3.51
N ALA A 25 -1.27 7.36 4.48
CA ALA A 25 -0.18 6.69 5.18
C ALA A 25 0.07 5.30 4.57
N CYS A 26 1.33 4.97 4.29
CA CYS A 26 1.80 3.66 3.85
C CYS A 26 2.86 3.16 4.84
N ASN A 27 2.49 2.17 5.64
CA ASN A 27 3.38 1.59 6.66
C ASN A 27 4.37 0.55 6.10
N LEU A 28 4.35 0.29 4.77
CA LEU A 28 5.21 -0.71 4.09
C LEU A 28 5.24 -2.07 4.81
N SER A 29 4.23 -2.32 5.63
CA SER A 29 4.09 -3.48 6.49
C SER A 29 2.89 -4.27 6.01
N SER A 30 2.77 -5.53 6.44
CA SER A 30 1.59 -6.35 6.14
C SER A 30 0.28 -5.76 6.70
N ASP A 31 0.37 -4.79 7.61
CA ASP A 31 -0.77 -4.02 8.15
C ASP A 31 -1.18 -2.85 7.22
N CYS A 32 -0.53 -2.69 6.06
CA CYS A 32 -0.98 -1.70 5.08
C CYS A 32 -2.28 -2.20 4.45
N TRP A 33 -3.26 -1.34 4.28
CA TRP A 33 -4.52 -1.68 3.60
C TRP A 33 -4.28 -2.22 2.17
N CYS A 34 -3.15 -1.88 1.53
CA CYS A 34 -2.79 -2.44 0.22
C CYS A 34 -2.31 -3.90 0.29
N ALA A 35 -1.80 -4.34 1.44
CA ALA A 35 -1.39 -5.72 1.70
C ALA A 35 -2.59 -6.62 2.04
N ASP A 36 -3.60 -6.09 2.75
CA ASP A 36 -4.89 -6.77 2.99
C ASP A 36 -5.74 -6.86 1.71
N SER A 37 -5.51 -5.93 0.76
CA SER A 37 -6.21 -5.91 -0.51
C SER A 37 -5.92 -7.16 -1.33
N THR A 38 -6.91 -8.03 -1.51
CA THR A 38 -6.87 -9.21 -2.40
C THR A 38 -6.84 -8.85 -3.89
N VAL A 39 -6.75 -7.56 -4.18
CA VAL A 39 -6.73 -6.99 -5.51
C VAL A 39 -5.43 -7.38 -6.21
N ARG A 40 -5.56 -8.11 -7.33
CA ARG A 40 -4.47 -8.29 -8.29
C ARG A 40 -4.48 -7.12 -9.26
N LEU A 41 -3.48 -6.25 -9.19
CA LEU A 41 -3.25 -5.29 -10.26
C LEU A 41 -2.71 -6.04 -11.49
N PRO A 42 -3.19 -5.73 -12.70
CA PRO A 42 -2.57 -6.27 -13.90
C PRO A 42 -1.11 -5.83 -13.93
N ILE A 43 -0.19 -6.76 -14.21
CA ILE A 43 1.21 -6.43 -14.45
C ILE A 43 1.24 -5.50 -15.67
N THR A 44 1.48 -4.22 -15.41
CA THR A 44 1.76 -3.21 -16.42
C THR A 44 3.23 -2.81 -16.26
N ASP A 45 3.91 -2.53 -17.37
CA ASP A 45 5.35 -2.22 -17.42
C ASP A 45 5.75 -1.06 -16.49
N ASN A 46 4.81 -0.16 -16.21
CA ASN A 46 4.93 0.82 -15.14
C ASN A 46 4.44 0.21 -13.82
N GLY A 47 5.31 -0.49 -13.08
CA GLY A 47 5.04 -0.84 -11.69
C GLY A 47 4.54 0.42 -10.95
N GLY A 48 3.24 0.46 -10.67
CA GLY A 48 2.54 1.73 -10.44
C GLY A 48 2.96 2.43 -9.15
N ASP A 49 2.96 3.77 -9.19
CA ASP A 49 3.07 4.62 -8.01
C ASP A 49 2.04 4.25 -6.92
N CYS A 50 2.36 4.59 -5.67
CA CYS A 50 1.49 4.29 -4.55
C CYS A 50 0.15 5.05 -4.69
N LEU A 51 -0.96 4.29 -4.74
CA LEU A 51 -2.33 4.82 -4.76
C LEU A 51 -2.94 4.79 -3.36
N CYS A 52 -3.91 5.66 -3.07
CA CYS A 52 -4.70 5.57 -1.84
C CYS A 52 -5.74 4.43 -1.90
N ALA A 53 -6.31 4.06 -0.76
CA ALA A 53 -7.28 2.95 -0.64
C ALA A 53 -8.45 3.03 -1.63
N ASP A 54 -8.97 4.23 -1.83
CA ASP A 54 -10.08 4.47 -2.74
C ASP A 54 -9.67 4.30 -4.21
N CYS A 55 -8.57 4.95 -4.60
CA CYS A 55 -8.02 4.84 -5.95
C CYS A 55 -7.55 3.42 -6.29
N LEU A 56 -7.02 2.67 -5.32
CA LEU A 56 -6.65 1.28 -5.53
C LEU A 56 -7.88 0.40 -5.70
N ARG A 57 -8.95 0.59 -4.91
CA ARG A 57 -10.23 -0.14 -5.10
C ARG A 57 -10.89 0.17 -6.45
N LEU A 58 -10.75 1.39 -6.95
CA LEU A 58 -11.23 1.75 -8.28
C LEU A 58 -10.35 1.19 -9.42
N ALA A 59 -9.04 1.07 -9.18
CA ALA A 59 -8.10 0.45 -10.12
C ALA A 59 -8.18 -1.09 -10.08
N ALA A 60 -8.63 -1.64 -8.96
CA ALA A 60 -8.95 -3.03 -8.78
C ALA A 60 -10.08 -3.44 -9.71
N LYS A 61 -9.74 -4.03 -10.85
CA LYS A 61 -10.69 -4.96 -11.46
C LYS A 61 -10.83 -6.16 -10.52
N PRO A 62 -12.03 -6.72 -10.32
CA PRO A 62 -12.14 -7.99 -9.61
C PRO A 62 -11.21 -8.97 -10.29
N ALA A 63 -10.22 -9.48 -9.55
CA ALA A 63 -9.40 -10.57 -10.02
C ALA A 63 -10.36 -11.75 -10.20
N ALA A 64 -10.79 -12.00 -11.43
CA ALA A 64 -11.46 -13.24 -11.75
C ALA A 64 -10.45 -14.35 -11.40
N ALA A 65 -10.72 -15.03 -10.29
CA ALA A 65 -9.95 -16.16 -9.83
C ALA A 65 -9.97 -17.24 -10.92
N HIS A 66 -8.79 -17.60 -11.41
CA HIS A 66 -8.58 -18.92 -12.02
C HIS A 66 -7.12 -19.33 -11.80
#